data_AF-A0A2W5SRZ8-F1
#
_entry.id   AF-A0A2W5SRZ8-F1
#
_cell.length_a   1.000
_cell.length_b   1.000
_cell.length_c   1.000
_cell.angle_alpha   90.00
_cell.angle_beta   90.00
_cell.angle_gamma   90.00
#
_symmetry.space_group_name_H-M   'P 1'
#
loop_
_entity.id
_entity.type
_entity.pdbx_description
1 polymer ?
#
loop_
_entity_poly.entity_id
_entity_poly.type
_entity_poly.pdbx_seq_one_letter_code
_entity_poly.pdbx_strand_id
1 'polypeptide(L)'
;MATIELPRVQVQSVTLTTSGARPLLINRDPSPGEVGVPIDSPLALELVDPGAGGIDRSATRIWVDGVLAFDGAPVPPFAAVVAQSPDSLRVVLTPAAPLSSLARVTVRVASRTVGGGQSLDESWSFTAEDRVSPRLASAQAISQKQLRLVFDEPIESSNATVLVTPIAAPAVPLGAVHVASEANRLTVSLDVEMSPDVEHEVQVLGVTDLSGNMVLPPFDKARFKGFRPARPPSRRFDLWQMLPKHNRRDDTTGDLLRFISCLQEVTDLLLADLDRWPDIFDLERAPEPFLDLILQDLGNPFPFDLDVRGKRRLAAVLVEMYRQKGTAQGIKNAVRFFLGIDIMAITAFNADALVLGESLLGVDWVLGPSDRFAKYAFNVVVARILTPTERKHLRAIVEYLKPAHTHFVDLVEPFPPLVPDHWELGLSDLGDTTLLH
;
A
#
# COMPACT_ATOMS: atom_id res chain seq x y z
N MET A 1 31.85 0.94 -41.09
CA MET A 1 32.00 2.28 -40.49
C MET A 1 30.76 2.53 -39.64
N ALA A 2 30.91 2.59 -38.32
CA ALA A 2 29.80 2.84 -37.41
C ALA A 2 29.47 4.34 -37.44
N THR A 3 28.25 4.68 -37.83
CA THR A 3 27.69 6.03 -37.80
C THR A 3 27.44 6.40 -36.33
N ILE A 4 28.20 7.36 -35.81
CA ILE A 4 27.94 7.96 -34.51
C ILE A 4 26.82 9.00 -34.72
N GLU A 5 25.64 8.76 -34.16
CA GLU A 5 24.62 9.81 -34.02
C GLU A 5 25.14 10.86 -33.04
N LEU A 6 25.20 12.11 -33.48
CA LEU A 6 25.46 13.23 -32.59
C LEU A 6 24.22 13.48 -31.71
N PRO A 7 24.39 13.79 -30.42
CA PRO A 7 23.27 14.05 -29.52
C PRO A 7 22.39 15.19 -30.05
N ARG A 8 21.09 14.92 -30.14
CA ARG A 8 20.06 15.90 -30.50
C ARG A 8 19.98 16.98 -29.42
N VAL A 9 20.38 18.21 -29.75
CA VAL A 9 20.07 19.38 -28.93
C VAL A 9 18.58 19.69 -29.11
N GLN A 10 17.79 19.46 -28.06
CA GLN A 10 16.36 19.75 -28.06
C GLN A 10 16.10 20.87 -27.05
N VAL A 11 15.82 22.07 -27.54
CA VAL A 11 15.41 23.19 -26.68
C VAL A 11 13.98 22.91 -26.21
N GLN A 12 13.84 22.48 -24.95
CA GLN A 12 12.54 22.08 -24.39
C GLN A 12 11.59 23.27 -24.20
N SER A 13 12.12 24.45 -23.86
CA SER A 13 11.33 25.69 -23.79
C SER A 13 12.24 26.91 -23.97
N VAL A 14 11.69 27.95 -24.60
CA VAL A 14 12.26 29.30 -24.62
C VAL A 14 11.22 30.20 -24.00
N THR A 15 11.52 30.76 -22.83
CA THR A 15 10.62 31.67 -22.13
C THR A 15 11.17 33.09 -22.20
N LEU A 16 10.45 33.98 -22.88
CA LEU A 16 10.83 35.38 -22.99
C LEU A 16 10.38 36.10 -21.71
N THR A 17 11.33 36.36 -20.82
CA THR A 17 11.03 37.03 -19.54
C THR A 17 11.28 38.52 -19.71
N THR A 18 10.22 39.33 -19.89
CA THR A 18 10.32 40.79 -19.82
C THR A 18 10.37 41.24 -18.36
N SER A 19 11.47 40.94 -17.68
CA SER A 19 11.72 41.45 -16.33
C SER A 19 12.31 42.85 -16.40
N GLY A 20 11.70 43.79 -15.67
CA GLY A 20 12.30 45.11 -15.41
C GLY A 20 13.41 45.07 -14.35
N ALA A 21 13.60 43.93 -13.67
CA ALA A 21 14.65 43.75 -12.68
C ALA A 21 16.01 43.57 -13.37
N ARG A 22 17.02 44.26 -12.86
CA ARG A 22 18.39 44.23 -13.37
C ARG A 22 19.34 44.18 -12.17
N PRO A 23 20.45 43.43 -12.24
CA PRO A 23 20.74 42.39 -13.23
C PRO A 23 19.86 41.13 -13.04
N LEU A 24 19.90 40.19 -13.98
CA LEU A 24 19.16 38.93 -13.96
C LEU A 24 20.11 37.75 -13.73
N LEU A 25 19.65 36.74 -12.97
CA LEU A 25 20.33 35.46 -12.78
C LEU A 25 19.67 34.37 -13.63
N ILE A 26 20.40 33.85 -14.62
CA ILE A 26 19.92 32.85 -15.57
C ILE A 26 20.92 31.69 -15.72
N ASN A 27 20.56 30.67 -16.50
CA ASN A 27 21.43 29.54 -16.84
C ASN A 27 22.07 28.87 -15.61
N ARG A 28 21.28 28.74 -14.54
CA ARG A 28 21.68 28.04 -13.30
C ARG A 28 21.74 26.55 -13.58
N ASP A 29 22.91 25.97 -13.38
CA ASP A 29 23.19 24.56 -13.51
C ASP A 29 24.07 24.15 -12.32
N PRO A 30 23.55 23.42 -11.33
CA PRO A 30 22.22 22.80 -11.29
C PRO A 30 21.05 23.77 -11.17
N SER A 31 19.90 23.34 -11.68
CA SER A 31 18.65 24.12 -11.69
C SER A 31 18.03 24.25 -10.29
N PRO A 32 17.24 25.31 -10.01
CA PRO A 32 16.49 25.44 -8.76
C PRO A 32 15.57 24.25 -8.51
N GLY A 33 15.77 23.57 -7.37
CA GLY A 33 14.98 22.40 -6.98
C GLY A 33 15.37 21.10 -7.65
N GLU A 34 16.46 21.06 -8.43
CA GLU A 34 16.97 19.84 -9.05
C GLU A 34 17.40 18.81 -7.99
N VAL A 35 17.15 17.54 -8.25
CA VAL A 35 17.46 16.40 -7.36
C VAL A 35 18.27 15.39 -8.15
N GLY A 36 19.23 14.72 -7.52
CA GLY A 36 20.07 13.72 -8.18
C GLY A 36 21.26 14.34 -8.93
N VAL A 37 21.69 15.54 -8.53
CA VAL A 37 22.84 16.20 -9.16
C VAL A 37 24.12 15.42 -8.85
N PRO A 38 24.91 15.00 -9.85
CA PRO A 38 26.17 14.31 -9.61
C PRO A 38 27.07 15.08 -8.62
N ILE A 39 27.68 14.38 -7.66
CA ILE A 39 28.46 15.03 -6.59
C ILE A 39 29.68 15.81 -7.10
N ASP A 40 30.16 15.49 -8.30
CA ASP A 40 31.30 16.14 -8.97
C ASP A 40 30.88 17.23 -9.96
N SER A 41 29.58 17.55 -10.04
CA SER A 41 29.08 18.54 -10.98
C SER A 41 29.61 19.94 -10.66
N PRO A 42 30.10 20.69 -11.68
CA PRO A 42 30.40 22.10 -11.51
C PRO A 42 29.10 22.90 -11.30
N LEU A 43 29.21 24.06 -10.66
CA LEU A 43 28.11 25.00 -10.46
C LEU A 43 28.26 26.15 -11.47
N ALA A 44 27.45 26.16 -12.52
CA ALA A 44 27.43 27.22 -13.51
C ALA A 44 26.24 28.16 -13.29
N LEU A 45 26.49 29.45 -13.51
CA LEU A 45 25.48 30.49 -13.51
C LEU A 45 25.87 31.62 -14.45
N GLU A 46 24.88 32.37 -14.91
CA GLU A 46 25.10 33.55 -15.74
C GLU A 46 24.30 34.74 -15.22
N LEU A 47 25.00 35.85 -15.03
CA LEU A 47 24.41 37.14 -14.74
C LEU A 47 24.30 37.93 -16.03
N VAL A 48 23.13 38.47 -16.33
CA VAL A 48 22.90 39.29 -17.52
C VAL A 48 22.30 40.63 -17.12
N ASP A 49 22.89 41.71 -17.63
CA ASP A 49 22.32 43.04 -17.57
C ASP A 49 21.67 43.40 -18.93
N PRO A 50 20.34 43.39 -19.05
CA PRO A 50 19.66 43.72 -20.31
C PRO A 50 19.72 45.21 -20.70
N GLY A 51 20.42 46.07 -19.94
CA GLY A 51 20.65 47.46 -20.33
C GLY A 51 22.15 47.81 -20.38
N ALA A 52 22.46 49.10 -20.58
CA ALA A 52 23.82 49.55 -20.90
C ALA A 52 24.80 49.56 -19.71
N GLY A 53 24.42 49.05 -18.54
CA GLY A 53 25.22 49.13 -17.31
C GLY A 53 26.29 48.05 -17.21
N GLY A 54 26.04 46.86 -17.78
CA GLY A 54 26.91 45.70 -17.63
C GLY A 54 26.99 45.19 -16.18
N ILE A 55 27.68 44.07 -15.97
CA ILE A 55 27.85 43.46 -14.65
C ILE A 55 29.17 43.90 -14.01
N ASP A 56 29.12 44.41 -12.77
CA ASP A 56 30.32 44.71 -11.98
C ASP A 56 30.87 43.40 -11.37
N ARG A 57 31.86 42.82 -12.05
CA ARG A 57 32.56 41.63 -11.57
C ARG A 57 33.16 41.83 -10.19
N SER A 58 33.77 42.98 -9.90
CA SER A 58 34.46 43.23 -8.62
C SER A 58 33.51 43.30 -7.42
N ALA A 59 32.24 43.59 -7.69
CA ALA A 59 31.18 43.62 -6.68
C ALA A 59 30.32 42.34 -6.68
N THR A 60 30.65 41.34 -7.50
CA THR A 60 29.95 40.05 -7.55
C THR A 60 30.51 39.09 -6.52
N ARG A 61 29.62 38.58 -5.66
CA ARG A 61 29.92 37.58 -4.64
C ARG A 61 29.01 36.37 -4.78
N ILE A 62 29.60 35.18 -4.69
CA ILE A 62 28.88 33.91 -4.75
C ILE A 62 29.23 33.09 -3.51
N TRP A 63 28.21 32.60 -2.82
CA TRP A 63 28.35 31.69 -1.69
C TRP A 63 27.73 30.35 -2.03
N VAL A 64 28.41 29.27 -1.63
CA VAL A 64 27.94 27.88 -1.71
C VAL A 64 27.88 27.35 -0.28
N ASP A 65 26.68 27.01 0.20
CA ASP A 65 26.41 26.63 1.60
C ASP A 65 26.97 27.62 2.63
N GLY A 66 26.87 28.92 2.31
CA GLY A 66 27.37 29.99 3.16
C GLY A 66 28.89 30.21 3.09
N VAL A 67 29.64 29.34 2.40
CA VAL A 67 31.07 29.50 2.14
C VAL A 67 31.26 30.41 0.93
N LEU A 68 32.05 31.48 1.06
CA LEU A 68 32.35 32.38 -0.04
C LEU A 68 33.20 31.66 -1.09
N ALA A 69 32.64 31.46 -2.29
CA ALA A 69 33.27 30.76 -3.40
C ALA A 69 33.86 31.72 -4.45
N PHE A 70 33.31 32.94 -4.54
CA PHE A 70 33.75 33.95 -5.50
C PHE A 70 33.55 35.36 -4.92
N ASP A 71 34.55 36.24 -5.05
CA ASP A 71 34.48 37.68 -4.72
C ASP A 71 35.30 38.46 -5.75
N GLY A 72 34.73 38.67 -6.94
CA GLY A 72 35.42 39.15 -8.15
C GLY A 72 36.50 38.21 -8.72
N ALA A 73 36.98 37.26 -7.92
CA ALA A 73 37.92 36.20 -8.25
C ALA A 73 37.54 34.91 -7.48
N PRO A 74 37.97 33.72 -7.94
CA PRO A 74 37.78 32.48 -7.19
C PRO A 74 38.39 32.56 -5.79
N VAL A 75 37.65 32.04 -4.80
CA VAL A 75 38.10 31.93 -3.41
C VAL A 75 38.24 30.44 -3.07
N PRO A 76 39.41 29.99 -2.58
CA PRO A 76 39.59 28.60 -2.13
C PRO A 76 38.53 28.21 -1.09
N PRO A 77 37.98 26.98 -1.13
CA PRO A 77 38.43 25.83 -1.91
C PRO A 77 37.83 25.72 -3.33
N PHE A 78 37.18 26.76 -3.85
CA PHE A 78 36.56 26.71 -5.18
C PHE A 78 37.52 27.22 -6.26
N ALA A 79 37.59 26.48 -7.38
CA ALA A 79 38.11 27.01 -8.63
C ALA A 79 36.96 27.69 -9.40
N ALA A 80 37.28 28.69 -10.23
CA ALA A 80 36.28 29.34 -11.07
C ALA A 80 36.82 29.58 -12.48
N VAL A 81 36.01 29.27 -13.48
CA VAL A 81 36.18 29.76 -14.86
C VAL A 81 35.19 30.89 -15.07
N VAL A 82 35.70 32.05 -15.47
CA VAL A 82 34.90 33.27 -15.63
C VAL A 82 35.00 33.75 -17.07
N ALA A 83 33.85 33.98 -17.69
CA ALA A 83 33.75 34.64 -18.98
C ALA A 83 32.88 35.90 -18.84
N GLN A 84 33.41 37.04 -19.27
CA GLN A 84 32.72 38.33 -19.17
C GLN A 84 32.55 38.92 -20.56
N SER A 85 31.33 39.32 -20.88
CA SER A 85 30.97 40.13 -22.05
C SER A 85 30.58 41.55 -21.60
N PRO A 86 30.25 42.47 -22.51
CA PRO A 86 29.78 43.81 -22.14
C PRO A 86 28.51 43.80 -21.27
N ASP A 87 27.66 42.79 -21.43
CA ASP A 87 26.32 42.67 -20.85
C ASP A 87 26.16 41.45 -19.93
N SER A 88 27.09 40.49 -19.92
CA SER A 88 26.98 39.28 -19.10
C SER A 88 28.26 38.89 -18.37
N LEU A 89 28.08 38.12 -17.30
CA LEU A 89 29.13 37.49 -16.52
C LEU A 89 28.73 36.03 -16.26
N ARG A 90 29.40 35.09 -16.94
CA ARG A 90 29.26 33.66 -16.69
C ARG A 90 30.34 33.20 -15.73
N VAL A 91 29.92 32.52 -14.66
CA VAL A 91 30.81 31.93 -13.66
C VAL A 91 30.52 30.43 -13.57
N VAL A 92 31.56 29.62 -13.75
CA VAL A 92 31.51 28.18 -13.51
C VAL A 92 32.43 27.87 -12.35
N LEU A 93 31.86 27.50 -11.21
CA LEU A 93 32.56 27.11 -10.00
C LEU A 93 32.78 25.60 -9.99
N THR A 94 33.98 25.17 -9.63
CA THR A 94 34.31 23.77 -9.42
C THR A 94 34.75 23.59 -7.97
N PRO A 95 33.98 22.84 -7.15
CA PRO A 95 34.41 22.46 -5.81
C PRO A 95 35.71 21.64 -5.86
N ALA A 96 36.67 21.88 -4.96
CA ALA A 96 37.88 21.04 -4.88
C ALA A 96 37.63 19.63 -4.31
N ALA A 97 36.51 19.44 -3.60
CA ALA A 97 36.05 18.15 -3.10
C ALA A 97 34.61 17.90 -3.58
N PRO A 98 34.24 16.64 -3.85
CA PRO A 98 32.88 16.29 -4.23
C PRO A 98 31.85 16.77 -3.19
N LEU A 99 30.66 17.12 -3.65
CA LEU A 99 29.53 17.41 -2.77
C LEU A 99 29.19 16.19 -1.91
N SER A 100 28.69 16.43 -0.70
CA SER A 100 28.24 15.34 0.15
C SER A 100 26.97 14.69 -0.42
N SER A 101 26.88 13.36 -0.32
CA SER A 101 25.69 12.60 -0.74
C SER A 101 24.41 13.13 -0.08
N LEU A 102 23.32 13.24 -0.86
CA LEU A 102 22.03 13.80 -0.42
C LEU A 102 22.09 15.22 0.18
N ALA A 103 23.23 15.92 0.05
CA ALA A 103 23.33 17.27 0.58
C ALA A 103 22.42 18.22 -0.19
N ARG A 104 21.66 19.02 0.56
CA ARG A 104 20.94 20.16 0.01
C ARG A 104 21.88 21.35 -0.05
N VAL A 105 22.40 21.64 -1.24
CA VAL A 105 23.35 22.73 -1.47
C VAL A 105 22.59 24.01 -1.81
N THR A 106 22.90 25.09 -1.12
CA THR A 106 22.33 26.42 -1.35
C THR A 106 23.37 27.35 -1.97
N VAL A 107 23.06 27.89 -3.14
CA VAL A 107 23.89 28.88 -3.83
C VAL A 107 23.25 30.25 -3.69
N ARG A 108 23.98 31.23 -3.17
CA ARG A 108 23.57 32.64 -3.09
C ARG A 108 24.47 33.49 -3.97
N VAL A 109 23.88 34.38 -4.74
CA VAL A 109 24.59 35.29 -5.65
C VAL A 109 24.15 36.71 -5.33
N ALA A 110 25.12 37.55 -4.93
CA ALA A 110 24.94 38.98 -4.81
C ALA A 110 25.79 39.70 -5.85
N SER A 111 25.17 40.59 -6.63
CA SER A 111 25.87 41.35 -7.68
C SER A 111 25.23 42.72 -7.88
N ARG A 112 25.86 43.57 -8.70
CA ARG A 112 25.37 44.89 -9.08
C ARG A 112 25.86 45.26 -10.48
N THR A 113 25.20 46.24 -11.09
CA THR A 113 25.65 46.83 -12.36
C THR A 113 26.84 47.76 -12.15
N VAL A 114 27.61 48.03 -13.21
CA VAL A 114 28.72 48.99 -13.14
C VAL A 114 28.18 50.38 -12.76
N GLY A 115 28.83 51.03 -11.79
CA GLY A 115 28.35 52.29 -11.21
C GLY A 115 27.30 52.12 -10.09
N GLY A 116 26.88 50.89 -9.78
CA GLY A 116 26.10 50.55 -8.59
C GLY A 116 24.62 50.96 -8.63
N GLY A 117 24.08 51.32 -9.79
CA GLY A 117 22.71 51.82 -9.92
C GLY A 117 21.62 50.75 -9.72
N GLN A 118 21.96 49.47 -9.84
CA GLN A 118 21.04 48.33 -9.69
C GLN A 118 21.76 47.14 -9.02
N SER A 119 21.05 46.33 -8.24
CA SER A 119 21.61 45.22 -7.47
C SER A 119 20.73 43.98 -7.48
N LEU A 120 21.36 42.82 -7.37
CA LEU A 120 20.74 41.49 -7.28
C LEU A 120 21.25 40.80 -6.01
N ASP A 121 20.36 40.11 -5.31
CA ASP A 121 20.69 39.18 -4.24
C ASP A 121 19.67 38.04 -4.28
N GLU A 122 20.05 36.93 -4.92
CA GLU A 122 19.20 35.77 -5.12
C GLU A 122 19.86 34.51 -4.57
N SER A 123 19.03 33.55 -4.18
CA SER A 123 19.50 32.22 -3.79
C SER A 123 18.62 31.12 -4.37
N TRP A 124 19.23 29.97 -4.64
CA TRP A 124 18.51 28.74 -4.99
C TRP A 124 19.18 27.54 -4.33
N SER A 125 18.48 26.42 -4.28
CA SER A 125 19.01 25.17 -3.76
C SER A 125 18.75 24.01 -4.69
N PHE A 126 19.63 23.02 -4.67
CA PHE A 126 19.47 21.71 -5.32
C PHE A 126 19.90 20.60 -4.36
N THR A 127 19.64 19.34 -4.71
CA THR A 127 20.02 18.17 -3.91
C THR A 127 20.98 17.29 -4.69
N ALA A 128 22.13 17.00 -4.10
CA ALA A 128 23.12 16.08 -4.67
C ALA A 128 22.56 14.65 -4.78
N GLU A 129 23.12 13.86 -5.69
CA GLU A 129 22.81 12.44 -5.83
C GLU A 129 23.08 11.68 -4.54
N ASP A 130 22.39 10.56 -4.42
CA ASP A 130 22.53 9.66 -3.29
C ASP A 130 23.50 8.53 -3.62
N ARG A 131 24.53 8.41 -2.78
CA ARG A 131 25.60 7.41 -2.81
C ARG A 131 25.67 6.64 -1.50
N VAL A 132 24.74 6.88 -0.57
CA VAL A 132 24.73 6.16 0.71
C VAL A 132 24.11 4.79 0.46
N SER A 133 24.85 3.74 0.81
CA SER A 133 24.31 2.38 0.73
C SER A 133 23.35 2.09 1.89
N PRO A 134 22.23 1.40 1.61
CA PRO A 134 21.30 0.93 2.64
C PRO A 134 21.94 -0.11 3.56
N ARG A 135 21.46 -0.16 4.81
CA ARG A 135 21.95 -1.07 5.84
C ARG A 135 20.82 -1.91 6.41
N LEU A 136 21.07 -3.21 6.56
CA LEU A 136 20.19 -4.10 7.30
C LEU A 136 20.29 -3.79 8.80
N ALA A 137 19.37 -2.98 9.30
CA ALA A 137 19.37 -2.50 10.68
C ALA A 137 18.97 -3.60 11.67
N SER A 138 18.05 -4.50 11.30
CA SER A 138 17.62 -5.59 12.19
C SER A 138 16.96 -6.76 11.47
N ALA A 139 16.97 -7.90 12.16
CA ALA A 139 16.23 -9.10 11.80
C ALA A 139 15.46 -9.62 13.03
N GLN A 140 14.21 -10.04 12.83
CA GLN A 140 13.36 -10.55 13.91
C GLN A 140 12.42 -11.64 13.40
N ALA A 141 12.40 -12.79 14.07
CA ALA A 141 11.38 -13.80 13.81
C ALA A 141 10.02 -13.32 14.34
N ILE A 142 9.03 -13.23 13.47
CA ILE A 142 7.66 -12.78 13.80
C ILE A 142 6.68 -13.96 13.94
N SER A 143 7.02 -15.11 13.38
CA SER A 143 6.33 -16.40 13.60
C SER A 143 7.32 -17.55 13.39
N GLN A 144 6.85 -18.79 13.56
CA GLN A 144 7.67 -20.00 13.37
C GLN A 144 8.26 -20.12 11.95
N LYS A 145 7.65 -19.51 10.93
CA LYS A 145 8.12 -19.58 9.53
C LYS A 145 8.29 -18.20 8.88
N GLN A 146 8.26 -17.12 9.65
CA GLN A 146 8.39 -15.77 9.10
C GLN A 146 9.43 -14.95 9.83
N LEU A 147 10.29 -14.34 9.03
CA LEU A 147 11.35 -13.43 9.44
C LEU A 147 11.07 -12.05 8.88
N ARG A 148 11.14 -11.03 9.73
CA ARG A 148 11.08 -9.63 9.33
C ARG A 148 12.48 -9.03 9.36
N LEU A 149 12.87 -8.44 8.24
CA LEU A 149 14.10 -7.68 8.05
C LEU A 149 13.74 -6.22 7.91
N VAL A 150 14.51 -5.34 8.54
CA VAL A 150 14.27 -3.89 8.51
C VAL A 150 15.55 -3.18 8.10
N PHE A 151 15.44 -2.32 7.09
CA PHE A 151 16.49 -1.46 6.58
C PHE A 151 16.33 -0.04 7.13
N ASP A 152 17.44 0.70 7.20
CA ASP A 152 17.46 2.10 7.65
C ASP A 152 16.86 3.08 6.63
N GLU A 153 16.66 2.64 5.39
CA GLU A 153 16.02 3.41 4.32
C GLU A 153 15.14 2.54 3.40
N PRO A 154 14.28 3.14 2.54
CA PRO A 154 13.49 2.40 1.56
C PRO A 154 14.35 1.65 0.55
N ILE A 155 13.94 0.43 0.21
CA ILE A 155 14.71 -0.47 -0.66
C ILE A 155 13.89 -0.96 -1.86
N GLU A 156 14.62 -1.31 -2.92
CA GLU A 156 14.16 -2.15 -4.02
C GLU A 156 14.75 -3.55 -3.86
N SER A 157 13.89 -4.57 -3.94
CA SER A 157 14.24 -5.95 -3.58
C SER A 157 13.85 -6.98 -4.65
N SER A 158 13.67 -6.54 -5.90
CA SER A 158 13.21 -7.38 -7.01
C SER A 158 14.11 -8.60 -7.24
N ASN A 159 15.40 -8.50 -6.90
CA ASN A 159 16.40 -9.56 -7.04
C ASN A 159 16.95 -10.05 -5.68
N ALA A 160 16.22 -9.81 -4.58
CA ALA A 160 16.70 -10.11 -3.25
C ALA A 160 16.88 -11.63 -3.04
N THR A 161 18.07 -12.03 -2.62
CA THR A 161 18.37 -13.38 -2.14
C THR A 161 18.62 -13.32 -0.64
N VAL A 162 17.91 -14.15 0.12
CA VAL A 162 18.05 -14.21 1.57
C VAL A 162 18.64 -15.56 1.96
N LEU A 163 19.77 -15.53 2.66
CA LEU A 163 20.44 -16.70 3.20
C LEU A 163 20.33 -16.68 4.72
N VAL A 164 19.91 -17.80 5.32
CA VAL A 164 19.79 -17.93 6.76
C VAL A 164 20.69 -19.06 7.23
N THR A 165 21.61 -18.76 8.15
CA THR A 165 22.56 -19.73 8.68
C THR A 165 22.43 -19.82 10.20
N PRO A 166 22.27 -21.02 10.78
CA PRO A 166 22.27 -21.18 12.23
C PRO A 166 23.68 -20.96 12.79
N ILE A 167 23.78 -20.18 13.86
CA ILE A 167 25.04 -19.93 14.60
C ILE A 167 25.13 -20.87 15.81
N ALA A 168 23.99 -21.29 16.35
CA ALA A 168 23.89 -22.21 17.47
C ALA A 168 23.26 -23.56 17.04
N ALA A 169 23.37 -24.56 17.90
CA ALA A 169 22.80 -25.89 17.72
C ALA A 169 22.05 -26.34 18.99
N PRO A 170 21.06 -27.26 18.89
CA PRO A 170 20.54 -27.90 17.68
C PRO A 170 19.74 -26.91 16.83
N ALA A 171 19.81 -27.03 15.50
CA ALA A 171 19.10 -26.16 14.58
C ALA A 171 18.74 -26.91 13.31
N VAL A 172 17.56 -26.63 12.76
CA VAL A 172 17.20 -27.08 11.41
C VAL A 172 17.73 -26.10 10.35
N PRO A 173 18.19 -26.58 9.18
CA PRO A 173 18.56 -25.70 8.08
C PRO A 173 17.33 -24.97 7.55
N LEU A 174 17.45 -23.67 7.28
CA LEU A 174 16.36 -22.81 6.84
C LEU A 174 16.61 -22.32 5.41
N GLY A 175 15.59 -22.42 4.56
CA GLY A 175 15.56 -21.86 3.22
C GLY A 175 14.50 -20.76 3.10
N ALA A 176 14.83 -19.64 2.45
CA ALA A 176 13.85 -18.62 2.10
C ALA A 176 13.04 -19.06 0.87
N VAL A 177 11.72 -19.12 0.99
CA VAL A 177 10.79 -19.53 -0.09
C VAL A 177 10.18 -18.34 -0.78
N HIS A 178 9.84 -17.31 -0.02
CA HIS A 178 9.17 -16.11 -0.54
C HIS A 178 9.67 -14.87 0.20
N VAL A 179 9.88 -13.79 -0.53
CA VAL A 179 10.30 -12.50 0.02
C VAL A 179 9.27 -11.46 -0.41
N ALA A 180 8.48 -10.97 0.55
CA ALA A 180 7.59 -9.83 0.36
C ALA A 180 8.32 -8.55 0.76
N SER A 181 8.16 -7.49 -0.02
CA SER A 181 8.78 -6.18 0.26
C SER A 181 7.76 -5.11 0.52
N GLU A 182 8.03 -4.27 1.50
CA GLU A 182 7.21 -3.12 1.88
C GLU A 182 8.13 -1.97 2.32
N ALA A 183 8.33 -0.99 1.44
CA ALA A 183 9.18 0.19 1.68
C ALA A 183 10.60 -0.18 2.17
N ASN A 184 10.86 -0.10 3.48
CA ASN A 184 12.14 -0.43 4.10
C ASN A 184 12.14 -1.79 4.83
N ARG A 185 11.18 -2.67 4.55
CA ARG A 185 11.01 -3.95 5.23
C ARG A 185 10.91 -5.10 4.24
N LEU A 186 11.54 -6.22 4.60
CA LEU A 186 11.30 -7.50 3.94
C LEU A 186 10.63 -8.45 4.92
N THR A 187 9.56 -9.11 4.48
CA THR A 187 8.97 -10.25 5.18
C THR A 187 9.31 -11.51 4.41
N VAL A 188 10.15 -12.35 5.01
CA VAL A 188 10.67 -13.58 4.43
C VAL A 188 9.89 -14.77 4.99
N SER A 189 9.29 -15.56 4.11
CA SER A 189 8.69 -16.84 4.44
C SER A 189 9.72 -17.95 4.28
N LEU A 190 9.86 -18.79 5.31
CA LEU A 190 10.79 -19.90 5.38
C LEU A 190 10.11 -21.21 4.96
N ASP A 191 10.88 -22.18 4.49
CA ASP A 191 10.43 -23.52 4.10
C ASP A 191 10.01 -24.37 5.31
N VAL A 192 10.81 -24.35 6.37
CA VAL A 192 10.61 -25.11 7.60
C VAL A 192 10.47 -24.19 8.82
N GLU A 193 9.97 -24.75 9.91
CA GLU A 193 9.83 -24.02 11.18
C GLU A 193 11.20 -23.78 11.80
N MET A 194 11.41 -22.56 12.29
CA MET A 194 12.62 -22.17 12.98
C MET A 194 12.76 -22.88 14.33
N SER A 195 13.98 -23.35 14.63
CA SER A 195 14.28 -23.83 15.97
C SER A 195 14.18 -22.70 17.00
N PRO A 196 13.31 -22.80 18.02
CA PRO A 196 13.07 -21.74 19.00
C PRO A 196 14.34 -21.33 19.75
N ASP A 197 14.54 -20.01 19.91
CA ASP A 197 15.64 -19.38 20.67
C ASP A 197 17.06 -19.65 20.17
N VAL A 198 17.21 -20.45 19.12
CA VAL A 198 18.47 -20.66 18.44
C VAL A 198 18.86 -19.38 17.71
N GLU A 199 20.11 -18.97 17.86
CA GLU A 199 20.63 -17.77 17.19
C GLU A 199 21.01 -18.10 15.73
N HIS A 200 20.55 -17.25 14.81
CA HIS A 200 20.77 -17.35 13.38
C HIS A 200 21.37 -16.04 12.85
N GLU A 201 22.19 -16.14 11.82
CA GLU A 201 22.61 -15.00 10.99
C GLU A 201 21.79 -15.02 9.71
N VAL A 202 21.26 -13.87 9.33
CA VAL A 202 20.66 -13.66 8.01
C VAL A 202 21.58 -12.77 7.20
N GLN A 203 21.79 -13.14 5.94
CA GLN A 203 22.50 -12.35 4.94
C GLN A 203 21.55 -12.05 3.78
N VAL A 204 21.53 -10.80 3.34
CA VAL A 204 20.70 -10.34 2.23
C VAL A 204 21.58 -9.87 1.07
N LEU A 205 21.33 -10.40 -0.12
CA LEU A 205 22.07 -10.08 -1.34
C LEU A 205 21.10 -9.52 -2.40
N GLY A 206 21.61 -8.67 -3.30
CA GLY A 206 20.82 -8.19 -4.46
C GLY A 206 19.73 -7.18 -4.11
N VAL A 207 19.85 -6.50 -2.96
CA VAL A 207 18.97 -5.39 -2.54
C VAL A 207 19.67 -4.07 -2.81
N THR A 208 18.92 -3.11 -3.36
CA THR A 208 19.36 -1.73 -3.59
C THR A 208 18.43 -0.75 -2.87
N ASP A 209 18.85 0.48 -2.67
CA ASP A 209 17.93 1.58 -2.36
C ASP A 209 17.18 2.04 -3.63
N LEU A 210 16.38 3.10 -3.52
CA LEU A 210 15.68 3.72 -4.65
C LEU A 210 16.61 4.50 -5.60
N SER A 211 17.84 4.76 -5.18
CA SER A 211 18.87 5.49 -5.91
C SER A 211 19.85 4.57 -6.64
N GLY A 212 19.71 3.25 -6.49
CA GLY A 212 20.53 2.21 -7.10
C GLY A 212 21.77 1.80 -6.29
N ASN A 213 21.95 2.30 -5.07
CA ASN A 213 23.06 1.89 -4.20
C ASN A 213 22.77 0.52 -3.60
N MET A 214 23.72 -0.41 -3.75
CA MET A 214 23.58 -1.76 -3.23
C MET A 214 23.81 -1.79 -1.71
N VAL A 215 23.11 -2.70 -1.01
CA VAL A 215 23.48 -3.10 0.36
C VAL A 215 24.83 -3.80 0.30
N LEU A 216 25.80 -3.34 1.11
CA LEU A 216 27.18 -3.85 1.09
C LEU A 216 27.59 -4.47 2.42
N PRO A 217 28.52 -5.45 2.41
CA PRO A 217 29.13 -5.96 3.62
C PRO A 217 29.86 -4.87 4.42
N PRO A 218 29.82 -4.91 5.77
CA PRO A 218 29.19 -5.93 6.62
C PRO A 218 27.71 -5.62 6.97
N PHE A 219 27.11 -4.62 6.34
CA PHE A 219 25.75 -4.16 6.64
C PHE A 219 24.66 -4.96 5.92
N ASP A 220 25.04 -6.02 5.21
CA ASP A 220 24.17 -6.99 4.56
C ASP A 220 23.72 -8.11 5.51
N LYS A 221 24.18 -8.08 6.77
CA LYS A 221 23.99 -9.14 7.76
C LYS A 221 23.32 -8.65 9.03
N ALA A 222 22.47 -9.49 9.61
CA ALA A 222 21.88 -9.29 10.93
C ALA A 222 21.71 -10.61 11.68
N ARG A 223 21.65 -10.54 13.01
CA ARG A 223 21.40 -11.71 13.86
C ARG A 223 20.02 -11.66 14.47
N PHE A 224 19.44 -12.83 14.69
CA PHE A 224 18.14 -12.96 15.32
C PHE A 224 18.00 -14.32 16.01
N LYS A 225 17.03 -14.41 16.92
CA LYS A 225 16.67 -15.67 17.57
C LYS A 225 15.44 -16.28 16.89
N GLY A 226 15.42 -17.60 16.80
CA GLY A 226 14.25 -18.34 16.34
C GLY A 226 13.03 -18.04 17.21
N PHE A 227 11.86 -18.03 16.59
CA PHE A 227 10.61 -17.64 17.25
C PHE A 227 10.25 -18.64 18.35
N ARG A 228 10.05 -18.16 19.58
CA ARG A 228 9.49 -18.94 20.69
C ARG A 228 8.00 -18.59 20.83
N PRO A 229 7.08 -19.55 20.61
CA PRO A 229 5.66 -19.36 20.90
C PRO A 229 5.42 -18.96 22.36
N ALA A 230 4.37 -18.18 22.60
CA ALA A 230 3.96 -17.85 23.96
C ALA A 230 3.59 -19.12 24.73
N ARG A 231 4.14 -19.28 25.93
CA ARG A 231 3.85 -20.41 26.81
C ARG A 231 3.10 -19.93 28.06
N PRO A 232 2.07 -20.65 28.53
CA PRO A 232 1.44 -20.35 29.80
C PRO A 232 2.47 -20.39 30.93
N PRO A 233 2.52 -19.40 31.85
CA PRO A 233 3.54 -19.34 32.90
C PRO A 233 3.45 -20.50 33.89
N SER A 234 2.29 -21.14 33.99
CA SER A 234 2.04 -22.32 34.84
C SER A 234 2.49 -23.65 34.21
N ARG A 235 2.83 -23.68 32.90
CA ARG A 235 3.19 -24.92 32.20
C ARG A 235 4.50 -25.49 32.76
N ARG A 236 4.43 -26.73 33.24
CA ARG A 236 5.58 -27.53 33.68
C ARG A 236 5.68 -28.80 32.85
N PHE A 237 6.12 -28.65 31.59
CA PHE A 237 6.33 -29.75 30.66
C PHE A 237 7.77 -29.75 30.17
N ASP A 238 8.69 -30.18 31.04
CA ASP A 238 10.12 -30.29 30.75
C ASP A 238 10.51 -31.77 30.75
N LEU A 239 10.74 -32.32 29.57
CA LEU A 239 11.08 -33.72 29.34
C LEU A 239 12.35 -34.14 30.09
N TRP A 240 13.33 -33.23 30.22
CA TRP A 240 14.55 -33.53 30.97
C TRP A 240 14.22 -33.75 32.46
N GLN A 241 13.35 -32.92 33.03
CA GLN A 241 12.93 -33.07 34.43
C GLN A 241 12.05 -34.31 34.65
N MET A 242 11.30 -34.73 33.64
CA MET A 242 10.48 -35.94 33.65
C MET A 242 11.32 -37.22 33.63
N LEU A 243 12.58 -37.17 33.17
CA LEU A 243 13.47 -38.34 33.22
C LEU A 243 13.84 -38.72 34.66
N PRO A 244 13.98 -40.03 34.94
CA PRO A 244 14.52 -40.52 36.20
C PRO A 244 15.87 -39.86 36.53
N LYS A 245 16.09 -39.55 37.82
CA LYS A 245 17.31 -38.84 38.26
C LYS A 245 18.60 -39.58 37.93
N HIS A 246 18.60 -40.91 37.88
CA HIS A 246 19.79 -41.70 37.56
C HIS A 246 20.25 -41.47 36.12
N ASN A 247 19.34 -41.52 35.14
CA ASN A 247 19.66 -41.21 33.73
C ASN A 247 20.29 -39.82 33.55
N ARG A 248 19.80 -38.82 34.30
CA ARG A 248 20.35 -37.46 34.26
C ARG A 248 21.74 -37.34 34.88
N ARG A 249 21.99 -38.09 35.95
CA ARG A 249 23.28 -38.08 36.65
C ARG A 249 24.35 -38.83 35.86
N ASP A 250 23.95 -39.90 35.19
CA ASP A 250 24.85 -40.77 34.46
C ASP A 250 25.20 -40.18 33.07
N ASP A 251 24.49 -39.14 32.61
CA ASP A 251 24.81 -38.36 31.40
C ASP A 251 26.01 -37.41 31.63
N THR A 252 27.20 -37.99 31.62
CA THR A 252 28.46 -37.25 31.77
C THR A 252 28.92 -36.55 30.50
N THR A 253 28.49 -37.00 29.32
CA THR A 253 28.86 -36.43 28.01
C THR A 253 27.91 -35.32 27.55
N GLY A 254 26.69 -35.27 28.12
CA GLY A 254 25.64 -34.31 27.76
C GLY A 254 24.86 -34.72 26.50
N ASP A 255 25.11 -35.91 25.96
CA ASP A 255 24.48 -36.37 24.73
C ASP A 255 23.00 -36.72 24.95
N LEU A 256 22.67 -37.28 26.12
CA LEU A 256 21.28 -37.52 26.48
C LEU A 256 20.52 -36.19 26.64
N LEU A 257 21.12 -35.21 27.31
CA LEU A 257 20.54 -33.86 27.43
C LEU A 257 20.28 -33.24 26.06
N ARG A 258 21.25 -33.29 25.14
CA ARG A 258 21.08 -32.77 23.77
C ARG A 258 19.96 -33.49 23.03
N PHE A 259 19.94 -34.83 23.08
CA PHE A 259 18.90 -35.62 22.44
C PHE A 259 17.50 -35.29 22.97
N ILE A 260 17.34 -35.20 24.30
CA ILE A 260 16.08 -34.83 24.94
C ILE A 260 15.68 -33.40 24.61
N SER A 261 16.64 -32.49 24.45
CA SER A 261 16.37 -31.10 24.04
C SER A 261 15.77 -31.03 22.63
N CYS A 262 16.24 -31.87 21.69
CA CYS A 262 15.62 -31.98 20.37
C CYS A 262 14.16 -32.47 20.44
N LEU A 263 13.85 -33.41 21.35
CA LEU A 263 12.48 -33.87 21.56
C LEU A 263 11.62 -32.81 22.27
N GLN A 264 12.23 -32.05 23.19
CA GLN A 264 11.56 -30.96 23.90
C GLN A 264 11.10 -29.89 22.91
N GLU A 265 11.92 -29.54 21.93
CA GLU A 265 11.57 -28.58 20.86
C GLU A 265 10.29 -28.99 20.13
N VAL A 266 10.24 -30.21 19.59
CA VAL A 266 9.05 -30.73 18.88
C VAL A 266 7.84 -30.77 19.80
N THR A 267 8.04 -31.15 21.07
CA THR A 267 6.98 -31.22 22.06
C THR A 267 6.42 -29.84 22.41
N ASP A 268 7.27 -28.83 22.55
CA ASP A 268 6.87 -27.46 22.85
C ASP A 268 6.06 -26.85 21.70
N LEU A 269 6.40 -27.17 20.44
CA LEU A 269 5.61 -26.77 19.28
C LEU A 269 4.20 -27.42 19.31
N LEU A 270 4.12 -28.73 19.55
CA LEU A 270 2.84 -29.43 19.70
C LEU A 270 2.00 -28.89 20.85
N LEU A 271 2.64 -28.57 21.98
CA LEU A 271 1.97 -27.99 23.14
C LEU A 271 1.48 -26.56 22.88
N ALA A 272 2.17 -25.79 22.04
CA ALA A 272 1.72 -24.48 21.59
C ALA A 272 0.51 -24.59 20.65
N ASP A 273 0.49 -25.57 19.75
CA ASP A 273 -0.68 -25.83 18.90
C ASP A 273 -1.89 -26.27 19.73
N LEU A 274 -1.68 -27.10 20.74
CA LEU A 274 -2.73 -27.52 21.66
C LEU A 274 -3.29 -26.33 22.48
N ASP A 275 -2.45 -25.37 22.88
CA ASP A 275 -2.92 -24.15 23.53
C ASP A 275 -3.82 -23.29 22.63
N ARG A 276 -3.59 -23.34 21.31
CA ARG A 276 -4.37 -22.60 20.30
C ARG A 276 -5.63 -23.33 19.87
N TRP A 277 -5.85 -24.57 20.32
CA TRP A 277 -7.05 -25.34 20.01
C TRP A 277 -8.36 -24.60 20.33
N PRO A 278 -8.51 -23.90 21.48
CA PRO A 278 -9.72 -23.13 21.76
C PRO A 278 -9.95 -21.99 20.77
N ASP A 279 -8.90 -21.40 20.21
CA ASP A 279 -9.01 -20.29 19.25
C ASP A 279 -9.69 -20.74 17.94
N ILE A 280 -9.66 -22.03 17.60
CA ILE A 280 -10.32 -22.58 16.40
C ILE A 280 -11.85 -22.42 16.49
N PHE A 281 -12.41 -22.55 17.69
CA PHE A 281 -13.86 -22.43 17.92
C PHE A 281 -14.30 -20.98 18.17
N ASP A 282 -13.37 -20.10 18.52
CA ASP A 282 -13.63 -18.67 18.66
C ASP A 282 -13.68 -18.00 17.28
N LEU A 283 -14.87 -17.60 16.85
CA LEU A 283 -15.09 -16.93 15.56
C LEU A 283 -14.26 -15.65 15.38
N GLU A 284 -13.79 -15.01 16.44
CA GLU A 284 -12.94 -13.81 16.36
C GLU A 284 -11.46 -14.13 16.22
N ARG A 285 -11.03 -15.36 16.57
CA ARG A 285 -9.62 -15.77 16.57
C ARG A 285 -9.29 -16.91 15.61
N ALA A 286 -10.31 -17.64 15.15
CA ALA A 286 -10.15 -18.77 14.27
C ALA A 286 -9.33 -18.41 13.03
N PRO A 287 -8.35 -19.24 12.63
CA PRO A 287 -7.64 -19.07 11.37
C PRO A 287 -8.61 -19.19 10.18
N GLU A 288 -8.30 -18.51 9.08
CA GLU A 288 -9.17 -18.48 7.89
C GLU A 288 -9.56 -19.87 7.35
N PRO A 289 -8.65 -20.87 7.23
CA PRO A 289 -9.02 -22.20 6.77
C PRO A 289 -10.10 -22.87 7.62
N PHE A 290 -10.13 -22.59 8.93
CA PHE A 290 -11.15 -23.13 9.82
C PHE A 290 -12.47 -22.36 9.70
N LEU A 291 -12.47 -21.08 9.34
CA LEU A 291 -13.72 -20.34 9.09
C LEU A 291 -14.49 -20.94 7.93
N ASP A 292 -13.81 -21.37 6.87
CA ASP A 292 -14.46 -22.02 5.72
C ASP A 292 -15.06 -23.38 6.12
N LEU A 293 -14.35 -24.16 6.95
CA LEU A 293 -14.87 -25.42 7.50
C LEU A 293 -16.06 -25.19 8.44
N ILE A 294 -16.01 -24.17 9.29
CA ILE A 294 -17.12 -23.81 10.19
C ILE A 294 -18.34 -23.39 9.36
N LEU A 295 -18.17 -22.58 8.31
CA LEU A 295 -19.27 -22.20 7.43
C LEU A 295 -19.83 -23.41 6.67
N GLN A 296 -18.99 -24.36 6.27
CA GLN A 296 -19.42 -25.60 5.64
C GLN A 296 -20.22 -26.48 6.61
N ASP A 297 -19.76 -26.62 7.85
CA ASP A 297 -20.44 -27.38 8.91
C ASP A 297 -21.79 -26.76 9.29
N LEU A 298 -21.85 -25.42 9.37
CA LEU A 298 -23.10 -24.67 9.53
C LEU A 298 -24.00 -24.70 8.27
N GLY A 299 -23.53 -25.31 7.18
CA GLY A 299 -24.28 -25.48 5.94
C GLY A 299 -24.53 -24.17 5.19
N ASN A 300 -23.53 -23.30 5.07
CA ASN A 300 -23.65 -22.02 4.35
C ASN A 300 -24.23 -22.23 2.93
N PRO A 301 -25.42 -21.70 2.62
CA PRO A 301 -26.08 -21.89 1.33
C PRO A 301 -25.70 -20.80 0.30
N PHE A 302 -24.96 -19.78 0.73
CA PHE A 302 -24.70 -18.59 -0.07
C PHE A 302 -23.39 -18.75 -0.84
N PRO A 303 -23.41 -18.69 -2.19
CA PRO A 303 -22.22 -18.86 -3.03
C PRO A 303 -21.43 -17.55 -3.18
N PHE A 304 -21.39 -16.72 -2.13
CA PHE A 304 -20.75 -15.41 -2.18
C PHE A 304 -19.31 -15.50 -1.68
N ASP A 305 -18.40 -14.94 -2.45
CA ASP A 305 -17.02 -14.75 -2.02
C ASP A 305 -16.99 -13.63 -0.98
N LEU A 306 -16.71 -14.01 0.27
CA LEU A 306 -16.60 -13.09 1.39
C LEU A 306 -15.14 -12.95 1.82
N ASP A 307 -14.77 -11.75 2.22
CA ASP A 307 -13.53 -11.52 2.93
C ASP A 307 -13.55 -12.19 4.32
N VAL A 308 -12.40 -12.31 4.96
CA VAL A 308 -12.27 -12.96 6.28
C VAL A 308 -13.24 -12.37 7.31
N ARG A 309 -13.44 -11.04 7.30
CA ARG A 309 -14.38 -10.39 8.21
C ARG A 309 -15.82 -10.73 7.89
N GLY A 310 -16.19 -10.76 6.61
CA GLY A 310 -17.49 -11.22 6.13
C GLY A 310 -17.77 -12.66 6.55
N LYS A 311 -16.82 -13.58 6.38
CA LYS A 311 -16.93 -14.98 6.81
C LYS A 311 -17.22 -15.11 8.31
N ARG A 312 -16.47 -14.39 9.16
CA ARG A 312 -16.69 -14.37 10.63
C ARG A 312 -18.08 -13.85 11.00
N ARG A 313 -18.47 -12.72 10.41
CA ARG A 313 -19.80 -12.12 10.64
C ARG A 313 -20.92 -13.06 10.19
N LEU A 314 -20.73 -13.75 9.07
CA LEU A 314 -21.71 -14.71 8.56
C LEU A 314 -21.84 -15.88 9.52
N ALA A 315 -20.74 -16.50 9.94
CA ALA A 315 -20.76 -17.61 10.89
C ALA A 315 -21.50 -17.26 12.20
N ALA A 316 -21.34 -16.03 12.70
CA ALA A 316 -22.02 -15.57 13.91
C ALA A 316 -23.55 -15.39 13.74
N VAL A 317 -24.01 -15.04 12.54
CA VAL A 317 -25.43 -14.67 12.28
C VAL A 317 -26.19 -15.77 11.55
N LEU A 318 -25.50 -16.74 10.92
CA LEU A 318 -26.10 -17.76 10.05
C LEU A 318 -27.17 -18.59 10.75
N VAL A 319 -26.96 -18.97 12.01
CA VAL A 319 -27.96 -19.71 12.81
C VAL A 319 -29.23 -18.87 13.01
N GLU A 320 -29.09 -17.58 13.28
CA GLU A 320 -30.24 -16.69 13.44
C GLU A 320 -30.96 -16.46 12.10
N MET A 321 -30.21 -16.37 10.98
CA MET A 321 -30.81 -16.33 9.65
C MET A 321 -31.64 -17.58 9.36
N TYR A 322 -31.16 -18.76 9.79
CA TYR A 322 -31.93 -20.00 9.68
C TYR A 322 -33.23 -19.96 10.48
N ARG A 323 -33.22 -19.40 11.69
CA ARG A 323 -34.42 -19.25 12.53
C ARG A 323 -35.44 -18.27 11.93
N GLN A 324 -34.96 -17.24 11.25
CA GLN A 324 -35.80 -16.23 10.60
C GLN A 324 -36.20 -16.60 9.17
N LYS A 325 -35.76 -17.75 8.66
CA LYS A 325 -36.11 -18.23 7.32
C LYS A 325 -37.63 -18.34 7.18
N GLY A 326 -38.15 -17.86 6.06
CA GLY A 326 -39.58 -17.78 5.78
C GLY A 326 -40.27 -16.54 6.32
N THR A 327 -39.57 -15.64 7.02
CA THR A 327 -40.15 -14.38 7.51
C THR A 327 -39.73 -13.20 6.64
N ALA A 328 -40.62 -12.20 6.51
CA ALA A 328 -40.28 -10.93 5.86
C ALA A 328 -39.06 -10.27 6.52
N GLN A 329 -38.98 -10.31 7.86
CA GLN A 329 -37.85 -9.75 8.60
C GLN A 329 -36.53 -10.46 8.30
N GLY A 330 -36.55 -11.79 8.16
CA GLY A 330 -35.36 -12.56 7.77
C GLY A 330 -34.83 -12.16 6.39
N ILE A 331 -35.73 -11.98 5.41
CA ILE A 331 -35.36 -11.50 4.07
C ILE A 331 -34.74 -10.10 4.15
N LYS A 332 -35.36 -9.16 4.90
CA LYS A 332 -34.82 -7.80 5.10
C LYS A 332 -33.42 -7.83 5.73
N ASN A 333 -33.25 -8.60 6.81
CA ASN A 333 -31.99 -8.69 7.54
C ASN A 333 -30.87 -9.29 6.68
N ALA A 334 -31.15 -10.33 5.88
CA ALA A 334 -30.16 -10.96 5.03
C ALA A 334 -29.73 -10.08 3.86
N VAL A 335 -30.67 -9.41 3.17
CA VAL A 335 -30.34 -8.47 2.10
C VAL A 335 -29.51 -7.29 2.63
N ARG A 336 -29.86 -6.78 3.81
CA ARG A 336 -29.06 -5.75 4.50
C ARG A 336 -27.67 -6.24 4.86
N PHE A 337 -27.53 -7.48 5.31
CA PHE A 337 -26.24 -8.06 5.69
C PHE A 337 -25.28 -8.19 4.50
N PHE A 338 -25.74 -8.76 3.38
CA PHE A 338 -24.87 -9.07 2.23
C PHE A 338 -24.68 -7.88 1.28
N LEU A 339 -25.71 -7.06 1.06
CA LEU A 339 -25.68 -6.01 0.04
C LEU A 339 -25.70 -4.60 0.64
N GLY A 340 -25.91 -4.46 1.95
CA GLY A 340 -26.08 -3.14 2.59
C GLY A 340 -27.31 -2.38 2.09
N ILE A 341 -28.28 -3.08 1.49
CA ILE A 341 -29.51 -2.49 0.93
C ILE A 341 -30.65 -2.65 1.93
N ASP A 342 -31.37 -1.57 2.17
CA ASP A 342 -32.63 -1.61 2.92
C ASP A 342 -33.81 -1.90 1.98
N ILE A 343 -34.56 -2.96 2.29
CA ILE A 343 -35.82 -3.27 1.64
C ILE A 343 -36.91 -2.41 2.26
N MET A 344 -37.53 -1.56 1.45
CA MET A 344 -38.59 -0.64 1.86
C MET A 344 -39.85 -1.42 2.25
N ALA A 345 -40.30 -2.33 1.38
CA ALA A 345 -41.50 -3.12 1.61
C ALA A 345 -41.39 -4.50 0.95
N ILE A 346 -42.08 -5.47 1.53
CA ILE A 346 -42.40 -6.76 0.90
C ILE A 346 -43.91 -6.77 0.80
N THR A 347 -44.44 -6.65 -0.42
CA THR A 347 -45.88 -6.50 -0.67
C THR A 347 -46.43 -7.74 -1.34
N ALA A 348 -47.70 -8.07 -1.11
CA ALA A 348 -48.37 -9.08 -1.91
C ALA A 348 -48.32 -8.70 -3.40
N PHE A 349 -48.25 -9.70 -4.27
CA PHE A 349 -48.29 -9.48 -5.71
C PHE A 349 -49.64 -8.85 -6.08
N ASN A 350 -49.59 -7.77 -6.87
CA ASN A 350 -50.79 -7.05 -7.30
C ASN A 350 -51.50 -7.89 -8.36
N ALA A 351 -52.48 -8.66 -7.93
CA ALA A 351 -53.43 -9.33 -8.80
C ALA A 351 -54.79 -8.65 -8.65
N ASP A 352 -55.58 -8.62 -9.72
CA ASP A 352 -56.94 -8.07 -9.68
C ASP A 352 -57.74 -8.75 -8.57
N ALA A 353 -58.09 -7.96 -7.55
CA ALA A 353 -58.76 -8.43 -6.36
C ALA A 353 -59.76 -7.38 -5.89
N LEU A 354 -60.82 -7.86 -5.27
CA LEU A 354 -61.90 -7.06 -4.73
C LEU A 354 -61.35 -6.11 -3.68
N VAL A 355 -61.49 -4.81 -3.92
CA VAL A 355 -61.25 -3.78 -2.91
C VAL A 355 -62.60 -3.36 -2.35
N LEU A 356 -62.80 -3.67 -1.07
CA LEU A 356 -64.07 -3.44 -0.39
C LEU A 356 -64.33 -1.93 -0.29
N GLY A 357 -65.37 -1.44 -0.96
CA GLY A 357 -65.73 -0.02 -1.01
C GLY A 357 -65.40 0.69 -2.34
N GLU A 358 -64.62 0.07 -3.23
CA GLU A 358 -64.25 0.65 -4.53
C GLU A 358 -64.81 -0.17 -5.71
N SER A 359 -64.79 -1.51 -5.61
CA SER A 359 -65.23 -2.37 -6.70
C SER A 359 -66.76 -2.40 -6.84
N LEU A 360 -67.27 -2.11 -8.05
CA LEU A 360 -68.70 -2.18 -8.38
C LEU A 360 -69.13 -3.63 -8.67
N LEU A 361 -70.20 -4.07 -8.01
CA LEU A 361 -70.73 -5.43 -8.14
C LEU A 361 -71.18 -5.70 -9.59
N GLY A 362 -70.57 -6.69 -10.25
CA GLY A 362 -70.89 -7.09 -11.63
C GLY A 362 -70.09 -6.40 -12.74
N VAL A 363 -69.19 -5.46 -12.42
CA VAL A 363 -68.28 -4.82 -13.40
C VAL A 363 -66.84 -5.21 -13.10
N ASP A 364 -66.29 -4.73 -11.98
CA ASP A 364 -64.91 -4.98 -11.56
C ASP A 364 -64.85 -5.88 -10.32
N TRP A 365 -65.88 -6.72 -10.16
CA TRP A 365 -66.11 -7.55 -8.98
C TRP A 365 -65.34 -8.87 -9.07
N VAL A 366 -64.02 -8.80 -8.91
CA VAL A 366 -63.14 -9.97 -8.90
C VAL A 366 -62.86 -10.36 -7.45
N LEU A 367 -63.45 -11.46 -6.94
CA LEU A 367 -63.34 -11.88 -5.53
C LEU A 367 -61.89 -12.09 -5.01
N GLY A 368 -60.94 -12.16 -5.94
CA GLY A 368 -59.51 -12.38 -5.75
C GLY A 368 -58.98 -13.19 -6.94
N PRO A 369 -57.65 -13.27 -7.10
CA PRO A 369 -57.08 -14.11 -8.15
C PRO A 369 -57.55 -15.55 -8.01
N SER A 370 -58.06 -16.12 -9.10
CA SER A 370 -58.46 -17.53 -9.18
C SER A 370 -57.26 -18.48 -9.11
N ASP A 371 -56.08 -17.99 -9.49
CA ASP A 371 -54.83 -18.74 -9.46
C ASP A 371 -54.23 -18.82 -8.04
N ARG A 372 -53.92 -20.04 -7.62
CA ARG A 372 -53.22 -20.33 -6.35
C ARG A 372 -51.84 -19.68 -6.33
N PHE A 373 -51.20 -19.51 -7.49
CA PHE A 373 -49.90 -18.84 -7.62
C PHE A 373 -49.95 -17.40 -7.10
N ALA A 374 -50.88 -16.59 -7.60
CA ALA A 374 -50.99 -15.18 -7.27
C ALA A 374 -51.31 -14.94 -5.78
N LYS A 375 -52.00 -15.89 -5.11
CA LYS A 375 -52.27 -15.83 -3.66
C LYS A 375 -51.02 -15.96 -2.79
N TYR A 376 -49.99 -16.64 -3.28
CA TYR A 376 -48.73 -16.86 -2.56
C TYR A 376 -47.56 -16.11 -3.19
N ALA A 377 -47.84 -15.16 -4.08
CA ALA A 377 -46.85 -14.35 -4.76
C ALA A 377 -46.59 -13.03 -4.02
N PHE A 378 -45.34 -12.57 -4.01
CA PHE A 378 -44.96 -11.30 -3.41
C PHE A 378 -43.88 -10.56 -4.21
N ASN A 379 -43.82 -9.25 -4.02
CA ASN A 379 -42.86 -8.34 -4.60
C ASN A 379 -41.94 -7.77 -3.52
N VAL A 380 -40.70 -7.46 -3.89
CA VAL A 380 -39.72 -6.81 -3.02
C VAL A 380 -39.44 -5.42 -3.54
N VAL A 381 -39.63 -4.41 -2.70
CA VAL A 381 -39.44 -2.99 -3.07
C VAL A 381 -38.14 -2.48 -2.46
N VAL A 382 -37.26 -1.91 -3.28
CA VAL A 382 -35.97 -1.34 -2.86
C VAL A 382 -35.95 0.17 -3.05
N ALA A 383 -35.08 0.86 -2.30
CA ALA A 383 -35.02 2.32 -2.26
C ALA A 383 -34.21 2.96 -3.40
N ARG A 384 -33.37 2.18 -4.09
CA ARG A 384 -32.43 2.65 -5.11
C ARG A 384 -32.36 1.67 -6.27
N ILE A 385 -31.92 2.17 -7.43
CA ILE A 385 -31.62 1.32 -8.59
C ILE A 385 -30.42 0.45 -8.27
N LEU A 386 -30.54 -0.84 -8.61
CA LEU A 386 -29.52 -1.84 -8.36
C LEU A 386 -28.71 -2.13 -9.61
N THR A 387 -27.42 -2.39 -9.40
CA THR A 387 -26.55 -2.95 -10.43
C THR A 387 -27.01 -4.36 -10.83
N PRO A 388 -26.66 -4.85 -12.04
CA PRO A 388 -27.05 -6.20 -12.47
C PRO A 388 -26.58 -7.32 -11.52
N THR A 389 -25.41 -7.15 -10.90
CA THR A 389 -24.85 -8.08 -9.92
C THR A 389 -25.62 -8.05 -8.60
N GLU A 390 -25.89 -6.86 -8.04
CA GLU A 390 -26.74 -6.69 -6.85
C GLU A 390 -28.13 -7.29 -7.06
N ARG A 391 -28.73 -7.07 -8.25
CA ARG A 391 -30.02 -7.66 -8.62
C ARG A 391 -29.97 -9.17 -8.58
N LYS A 392 -28.96 -9.80 -9.21
CA LYS A 392 -28.79 -11.26 -9.19
C LYS A 392 -28.63 -11.81 -7.76
N HIS A 393 -27.81 -11.16 -6.93
CA HIS A 393 -27.57 -11.60 -5.56
C HIS A 393 -28.81 -11.44 -4.68
N LEU A 394 -29.53 -10.32 -4.80
CA LEU A 394 -30.78 -10.09 -4.07
C LEU A 394 -31.80 -11.18 -4.41
N ARG A 395 -31.99 -11.49 -5.70
CA ARG A 395 -32.90 -12.57 -6.11
C ARG A 395 -32.52 -13.91 -5.50
N ALA A 396 -31.23 -14.27 -5.52
CA ALA A 396 -30.74 -15.52 -4.92
C ALA A 396 -31.02 -15.58 -3.40
N ILE A 397 -30.81 -14.49 -2.67
CA ILE A 397 -31.09 -14.41 -1.22
C ILE A 397 -32.58 -14.58 -0.95
N VAL A 398 -33.43 -13.84 -1.68
CA VAL A 398 -34.90 -13.90 -1.50
C VAL A 398 -35.43 -15.29 -1.83
N GLU A 399 -34.99 -15.89 -2.94
CA GLU A 399 -35.39 -17.24 -3.35
C GLU A 399 -34.99 -18.30 -2.33
N TYR A 400 -33.83 -18.15 -1.69
CA TYR A 400 -33.40 -19.08 -0.65
C TYR A 400 -34.18 -18.92 0.66
N LEU A 401 -34.49 -17.68 1.06
CA LEU A 401 -35.10 -17.37 2.36
C LEU A 401 -36.62 -17.39 2.37
N LYS A 402 -37.28 -17.31 1.21
CA LYS A 402 -38.74 -17.31 1.15
C LYS A 402 -39.34 -18.62 1.69
N PRO A 403 -40.56 -18.61 2.23
CA PRO A 403 -41.30 -19.83 2.49
C PRO A 403 -41.43 -20.69 1.24
N ALA A 404 -41.29 -22.01 1.37
CA ALA A 404 -41.32 -22.95 0.24
C ALA A 404 -42.59 -22.84 -0.62
N HIS A 405 -43.73 -22.48 -0.01
CA HIS A 405 -45.02 -22.37 -0.68
C HIS A 405 -45.28 -21.00 -1.34
N THR A 406 -44.34 -20.06 -1.24
CA THR A 406 -44.47 -18.69 -1.79
C THR A 406 -43.62 -18.48 -3.04
N HIS A 407 -44.00 -17.49 -3.85
CA HIS A 407 -43.33 -17.13 -5.10
C HIS A 407 -42.87 -15.69 -5.06
N PHE A 408 -41.59 -15.45 -5.34
CA PHE A 408 -41.07 -14.11 -5.52
C PHE A 408 -41.18 -13.75 -7.01
N VAL A 409 -41.90 -12.66 -7.32
CA VAL A 409 -42.21 -12.28 -8.70
C VAL A 409 -41.34 -11.09 -9.12
N ASP A 410 -41.64 -9.91 -8.58
CA ASP A 410 -40.99 -8.68 -9.02
C ASP A 410 -40.08 -8.07 -7.96
N LEU A 411 -38.94 -7.59 -8.46
CA LEU A 411 -38.09 -6.64 -7.75
C LEU A 411 -38.44 -5.24 -8.25
N VAL A 412 -39.10 -4.46 -7.40
CA VAL A 412 -39.55 -3.12 -7.73
C VAL A 412 -38.46 -2.12 -7.32
N GLU A 413 -37.83 -1.53 -8.33
CA GLU A 413 -36.83 -0.47 -8.18
C GLU A 413 -37.49 0.90 -8.40
N PRO A 414 -36.99 1.98 -7.78
CA PRO A 414 -37.48 3.32 -8.07
C PRO A 414 -37.17 3.65 -9.53
N PHE A 415 -38.06 4.43 -10.15
CA PHE A 415 -37.82 4.90 -11.51
C PHE A 415 -36.48 5.65 -11.58
N PRO A 416 -35.68 5.44 -12.63
CA PRO A 416 -34.51 6.27 -12.85
C PRO A 416 -34.93 7.73 -12.90
N PRO A 417 -34.10 8.66 -12.41
CA PRO A 417 -34.33 10.06 -12.71
C PRO A 417 -34.47 10.16 -14.22
N LEU A 418 -35.60 10.71 -14.68
CA LEU A 418 -35.82 11.02 -16.09
C LEU A 418 -34.68 11.96 -16.50
N VAL A 419 -33.67 11.41 -17.16
CA VAL A 419 -32.73 12.20 -17.96
C VAL A 419 -33.34 12.16 -19.35
N PRO A 420 -33.98 13.25 -19.83
CA PRO A 420 -34.57 13.24 -21.15
C PRO A 420 -33.46 12.99 -22.17
N ASP A 421 -33.52 11.85 -22.87
CA ASP A 421 -32.67 11.55 -24.03
C ASP A 421 -33.27 12.14 -25.34
N HIS A 422 -34.26 13.02 -25.18
CA HIS A 422 -34.97 13.73 -26.24
C HIS A 422 -35.55 15.04 -25.68
N TRP A 423 -35.85 16.00 -26.56
CA TRP A 423 -36.47 17.26 -26.15
C TRP A 423 -37.88 17.07 -25.57
N GLU A 424 -38.07 17.58 -24.35
CA GLU A 424 -39.39 17.97 -23.85
C GLU A 424 -39.54 19.49 -23.97
N LEU A 425 -40.63 19.91 -24.63
CA LEU A 425 -40.94 21.31 -24.88
C LEU A 425 -41.24 22.02 -23.55
N GLY A 426 -40.30 22.87 -23.10
CA GLY A 426 -40.43 23.68 -21.89
C GLY A 426 -39.32 23.52 -20.85
N LEU A 427 -38.39 22.58 -21.03
CA LEU A 427 -37.33 22.29 -20.04
C LEU A 427 -35.88 22.27 -20.59
N SER A 428 -35.66 22.28 -21.90
CA SER A 428 -34.30 22.27 -22.48
C SER A 428 -33.96 23.56 -23.22
N ASP A 429 -32.79 24.14 -22.89
CA ASP A 429 -32.20 25.26 -23.62
C ASP A 429 -31.67 24.79 -24.99
N LEU A 430 -32.10 25.50 -26.04
CA LEU A 430 -31.72 25.28 -27.43
C LEU A 430 -30.29 25.81 -27.66
N GLY A 431 -29.30 24.94 -27.96
CA GLY A 431 -28.05 25.41 -28.57
C GLY A 431 -26.76 24.62 -28.35
N ASP A 432 -26.60 23.82 -27.30
CA ASP A 432 -25.25 23.40 -26.90
C ASP A 432 -24.74 22.06 -27.45
N THR A 433 -25.62 21.13 -27.85
CA THR A 433 -25.19 19.89 -28.55
C THR A 433 -26.31 19.32 -29.42
N THR A 434 -26.40 19.78 -30.67
CA THR A 434 -27.41 19.27 -31.63
C THR A 434 -26.74 18.47 -32.74
N LEU A 435 -27.03 17.17 -32.83
CA LEU A 435 -26.87 16.36 -34.04
C LEU A 435 -28.21 15.70 -34.34
N LEU A 436 -28.82 16.10 -35.44
CA LEU A 436 -30.08 15.57 -35.94
C LEU A 436 -29.73 14.46 -36.93
N HIS A 437 -30.13 13.21 -36.63
CA HIS A 437 -29.91 12.07 -37.51
C HIS A 437 -31.01 11.92 -38.55
#